data_AF-A0A0Q9YK78-F1
#
_entry.id   AF-A0A0Q9YK78-F1
#
_cell.length_a   1.000
_cell.length_b   1.000
_cell.length_c   1.000
_cell.angle_alpha   90.00
_cell.angle_beta   90.00
_cell.angle_gamma   90.00
#
_symmetry.space_group_name_H-M   'P 1'
#
loop_
_entity.id
_entity.type
_entity.pdbx_description
1 polymer ?
#
loop_
_entity_poly.entity_id
_entity_poly.type
_entity_poly.pdbx_seq_one_letter_code
_entity_poly.pdbx_strand_id
1 'polypeptide(L)'
;MLTGPRKTILSLHDFARAGDWHSVFTQLEMNRALVTQKDYHFSTLGWSLSDHAIYQSKVTELFLLQNKFGLWVLPHFRMLEALISTQRWSSLFELLEEKKNLDINTKFCASGLYFTLLDMVIHHGHHTFAYALRERGAKTILELGIVSELLFQAAEKGQWNNVYAILNEDKSRVDFVDKSVNKGWVLLQYAYQQRHGEAISKLVDHYSASFDELYTSDKILHDCIIDFYEASKHRGQPVPLLDHECDIIKSLSEMMIHEDEKPNALLSLSNVTPLLRPIGYERALKSAPSIKAQIPDAQYETGLHLLHKDFPGGTTSIIRSRSS
;
A
#
# COMPACT_ATOMS: atom_id res chain seq x y z
N MET A 1 40.36 18.27 39.23
CA MET A 1 40.42 17.16 38.24
C MET A 1 39.30 17.37 37.25
N LEU A 2 39.65 17.74 36.02
CA LEU A 2 38.69 18.06 34.95
C LEU A 2 38.07 16.75 34.44
N THR A 3 36.78 16.54 34.70
CA THR A 3 35.98 15.56 33.96
C THR A 3 35.77 16.09 32.55
N GLY A 4 36.72 15.83 31.66
CA GLY A 4 36.55 16.10 30.24
C GLY A 4 35.29 15.41 29.70
N PRO A 5 34.62 15.98 28.69
CA PRO A 5 33.44 15.37 28.10
C PRO A 5 33.79 13.96 27.63
N ARG A 6 33.12 12.94 28.20
CA ARG A 6 33.20 11.58 27.69
C ARG A 6 32.72 11.64 26.25
N LYS A 7 33.64 11.50 25.29
CA LYS A 7 33.27 11.27 23.89
C LYS A 7 32.39 10.03 23.88
N THR A 8 31.11 10.22 23.63
CA THR A 8 30.17 9.11 23.43
C THR A 8 30.72 8.32 22.26
N ILE A 9 31.16 7.10 22.51
CA ILE A 9 31.58 6.20 21.44
C ILE A 9 30.30 5.88 20.67
N LEU A 10 30.15 6.49 19.50
CA LEU A 10 29.05 6.19 18.59
C LEU A 10 29.15 4.73 18.19
N SER A 11 28.05 4.01 18.36
CA SER A 11 27.92 2.63 17.91
C SER A 11 27.96 2.56 16.39
N LEU A 12 28.28 1.39 15.85
CA LEU A 12 28.26 1.14 14.41
C LEU A 12 26.91 1.52 13.76
N HIS A 13 25.81 1.25 14.48
CA HIS A 13 24.46 1.59 14.05
C HIS A 13 24.15 3.08 14.12
N ASP A 14 24.86 3.87 14.95
CA ASP A 14 24.73 5.33 14.92
C ASP A 14 25.27 5.91 13.61
N PHE A 15 26.42 5.40 13.13
CA PHE A 15 26.97 5.78 11.84
C PHE A 15 26.06 5.35 10.69
N ALA A 16 25.55 4.11 10.74
CA ALA A 16 24.60 3.61 9.75
C ALA A 16 23.35 4.50 9.68
N ARG A 17 22.74 4.85 10.82
CA ARG A 17 21.57 5.74 10.88
C ARG A 17 21.84 7.15 10.38
N ALA A 18 23.03 7.68 10.63
CA ALA A 18 23.47 8.97 10.10
C ALA A 18 23.79 8.93 8.59
N GLY A 19 23.86 7.74 8.00
CA GLY A 19 24.25 7.55 6.60
C GLY A 19 25.76 7.65 6.36
N ASP A 20 26.58 7.65 7.42
CA ASP A 20 28.05 7.66 7.34
C ASP A 20 28.59 6.23 7.14
N TRP A 21 28.35 5.70 5.95
CA TRP A 21 28.75 4.35 5.59
C TRP A 21 30.27 4.17 5.49
N HIS A 22 31.02 5.25 5.28
CA HIS A 22 32.48 5.19 5.31
C HIS A 22 32.99 4.80 6.70
N SER A 23 32.46 5.44 7.75
CA SER A 23 32.78 5.07 9.13
C SER A 23 32.29 3.67 9.48
N VAL A 24 31.12 3.25 8.98
CA VAL A 24 30.62 1.87 9.15
C VAL A 24 31.62 0.86 8.59
N PHE A 25 32.05 1.01 7.34
CA PHE A 25 32.98 0.07 6.73
C PHE A 25 34.37 0.11 7.37
N THR A 26 34.84 1.28 7.80
CA THR A 26 36.11 1.41 8.53
C THR A 26 36.09 0.59 9.81
N GLN A 27 34.98 0.64 10.58
CA GLN A 27 34.84 -0.17 11.79
C GLN A 27 34.68 -1.66 11.50
N LEU A 28 33.97 -2.04 10.43
CA LEU A 28 33.83 -3.44 10.03
C LEU A 28 35.17 -4.06 9.60
N GLU A 29 36.06 -3.28 9.00
CA GLU A 29 37.42 -3.75 8.68
C GLU A 29 38.27 -3.97 9.93
N MET A 30 38.08 -3.13 10.97
CA MET A 30 38.75 -3.33 12.26
C MET A 30 38.17 -4.51 13.03
N ASN A 31 36.86 -4.74 12.93
CA ASN A 31 36.19 -5.83 13.62
C ASN A 31 34.97 -6.35 12.83
N ARG A 32 35.20 -7.43 12.07
CA ARG A 32 34.17 -8.06 11.24
C ARG A 32 33.00 -8.65 12.03
N ALA A 33 33.19 -9.01 13.31
CA ALA A 33 32.11 -9.60 14.11
C ALA A 33 30.92 -8.63 14.30
N LEU A 34 31.18 -7.32 14.21
CA LEU A 34 30.15 -6.28 14.33
C LEU A 34 29.11 -6.33 13.20
N VAL A 35 29.39 -7.00 12.07
CA VAL A 35 28.48 -7.08 10.93
C VAL A 35 27.12 -7.71 11.29
N THR A 36 27.13 -8.64 12.25
CA THR A 36 25.92 -9.35 12.71
C THR A 36 25.19 -8.65 13.86
N GLN A 37 25.78 -7.57 14.40
CA GLN A 37 25.20 -6.85 15.52
C GLN A 37 23.85 -6.22 15.11
N LYS A 38 22.87 -6.31 16.00
CA LYS A 38 21.56 -5.66 15.83
C LYS A 38 21.54 -4.30 16.50
N ASP A 39 20.77 -3.38 15.92
CA ASP A 39 20.46 -2.08 16.48
C ASP A 39 19.46 -2.25 17.63
N TYR A 40 19.74 -1.63 18.76
CA TYR A 40 18.87 -1.64 19.94
C TYR A 40 18.21 -0.30 20.21
N HIS A 41 18.35 0.66 19.28
CA HIS A 41 17.65 1.92 19.38
C HIS A 41 16.15 1.74 19.21
N PHE A 42 15.34 2.49 19.98
CA PHE A 42 13.89 2.27 20.06
C PHE A 42 13.17 2.35 18.69
N SER A 43 13.63 3.23 17.80
CA SER A 43 13.03 3.45 16.47
C SER A 43 13.42 2.38 15.44
N THR A 44 14.51 1.66 15.66
CA THR A 44 15.14 0.73 14.72
C THR A 44 15.48 -0.59 15.42
N LEU A 45 14.70 -0.92 16.45
CA LEU A 45 14.94 -2.07 17.31
C LEU A 45 14.97 -3.36 16.48
N GLY A 46 16.09 -4.07 16.54
CA GLY A 46 16.33 -5.32 15.83
C GLY A 46 16.87 -5.15 14.40
N TRP A 47 17.06 -3.92 13.91
CA TRP A 47 17.57 -3.67 12.56
C TRP A 47 19.04 -4.11 12.45
N SER A 48 19.36 -4.73 11.33
CA SER A 48 20.73 -5.00 10.89
C SER A 48 21.29 -3.82 10.08
N LEU A 49 22.58 -3.88 9.75
CA LEU A 49 23.17 -2.93 8.80
C LEU A 49 22.50 -3.03 7.43
N SER A 50 22.09 -4.23 6.99
CA SER A 50 21.33 -4.38 5.75
C SER A 50 19.99 -3.62 5.82
N ASP A 51 19.28 -3.71 6.95
CA ASP A 51 18.01 -2.99 7.13
C ASP A 51 18.20 -1.46 7.03
N HIS A 52 19.27 -0.93 7.62
CA HIS A 52 19.61 0.50 7.49
C HIS A 52 19.95 0.88 6.05
N ALA A 53 20.74 0.05 5.34
CA ALA A 53 21.11 0.30 3.95
C ALA A 53 19.89 0.30 3.04
N ILE A 54 19.02 -0.70 3.17
CA ILE A 54 17.74 -0.80 2.45
C ILE A 54 16.87 0.42 2.75
N TYR A 55 16.68 0.72 4.04
CA TYR A 55 15.86 1.86 4.46
C TYR A 55 16.42 3.18 3.97
N GLN A 56 17.71 3.30 3.67
CA GLN A 56 18.29 4.53 3.10
C GLN A 56 18.43 4.49 1.57
N SER A 57 17.96 3.42 0.91
CA SER A 57 18.15 3.18 -0.53
C SER A 57 19.64 3.18 -0.93
N LYS A 58 20.48 2.60 -0.07
CA LYS A 58 21.95 2.53 -0.20
C LYS A 58 22.35 1.20 -0.82
N VAL A 59 22.03 1.04 -2.10
CA VAL A 59 22.20 -0.20 -2.86
C VAL A 59 23.66 -0.64 -2.93
N THR A 60 24.59 0.30 -3.20
CA THR A 60 26.03 0.02 -3.24
C THR A 60 26.53 -0.51 -1.90
N GLU A 61 26.09 0.10 -0.80
CA GLU A 61 26.47 -0.29 0.55
C GLU A 61 25.87 -1.63 0.95
N LEU A 62 24.63 -1.91 0.56
CA LEU A 62 24.01 -3.23 0.71
C LEU A 62 24.83 -4.31 0.00
N PHE A 63 25.25 -4.08 -1.26
CA PHE A 63 26.10 -5.01 -1.99
C PHE A 63 27.47 -5.22 -1.34
N LEU A 64 28.07 -4.16 -0.76
CA LEU A 64 29.32 -4.29 -0.01
C LEU A 64 29.12 -5.14 1.24
N LEU A 65 28.05 -4.92 2.02
CA LEU A 65 27.73 -5.73 3.21
C LEU A 65 27.58 -7.22 2.83
N GLN A 66 26.88 -7.52 1.75
CA GLN A 66 26.63 -8.88 1.28
C GLN A 66 27.89 -9.57 0.73
N ASN A 67 28.59 -8.92 -0.20
CA ASN A 67 29.67 -9.56 -0.95
C ASN A 67 31.01 -9.53 -0.20
N LYS A 68 31.29 -8.45 0.55
CA LYS A 68 32.57 -8.29 1.25
C LYS A 68 32.53 -8.82 2.68
N PHE A 69 31.41 -8.61 3.36
CA PHE A 69 31.26 -8.98 4.76
C PHE A 69 30.33 -10.18 4.99
N GLY A 70 29.75 -10.75 3.92
CA GLY A 70 28.94 -11.97 4.01
C GLY A 70 27.59 -11.78 4.71
N LEU A 71 27.09 -10.55 4.84
CA LEU A 71 25.86 -10.26 5.56
C LEU A 71 24.63 -10.58 4.71
N TRP A 72 24.11 -11.80 4.86
CA TRP A 72 22.85 -12.24 4.26
C TRP A 72 21.81 -12.40 5.37
N VAL A 73 21.03 -11.34 5.60
CA VAL A 73 19.99 -11.31 6.62
C VAL A 73 18.68 -10.91 5.96
N LEU A 74 17.63 -11.67 6.23
CA LEU A 74 16.30 -11.31 5.78
C LEU A 74 15.89 -9.94 6.35
N PRO A 75 15.27 -9.08 5.54
CA PRO A 75 14.65 -7.84 6.00
C PRO A 75 13.88 -8.00 7.31
N HIS A 76 14.12 -7.11 8.26
CA HIS A 76 13.37 -7.09 9.50
C HIS A 76 11.92 -6.63 9.26
N PHE A 77 10.94 -7.30 9.86
CA PHE A 77 9.50 -7.00 9.68
C PHE A 77 9.17 -5.51 9.87
N ARG A 78 9.63 -4.90 10.98
CA ARG A 78 9.39 -3.46 11.26
C ARG A 78 10.03 -2.53 10.24
N MET A 79 11.12 -2.95 9.58
CA MET A 79 11.72 -2.16 8.51
C MET A 79 10.82 -2.20 7.27
N LEU A 80 10.27 -3.36 6.93
CA LEU A 80 9.29 -3.49 5.85
C LEU A 80 8.03 -2.67 6.14
N GLU A 81 7.49 -2.70 7.36
CA GLU A 81 6.38 -1.82 7.76
C GLU A 81 6.73 -0.34 7.58
N ALA A 82 7.95 0.06 7.93
CA ALA A 82 8.41 1.44 7.74
C ALA A 82 8.48 1.82 6.26
N LEU A 83 8.97 0.94 5.38
CA LEU A 83 8.98 1.17 3.92
C LEU A 83 7.56 1.28 3.35
N ILE A 84 6.65 0.42 3.82
CA ILE A 84 5.25 0.41 3.37
C ILE A 84 4.53 1.68 3.81
N SER A 85 4.57 2.00 5.10
CA SER A 85 3.93 3.20 5.66
C SER A 85 4.47 4.51 5.08
N THR A 86 5.77 4.54 4.70
CA THR A 86 6.40 5.69 4.03
C THR A 86 6.33 5.62 2.50
N GLN A 87 5.67 4.61 1.94
CA GLN A 87 5.45 4.43 0.50
C GLN A 87 6.74 4.37 -0.35
N ARG A 88 7.80 3.77 0.20
CA ARG A 88 9.10 3.67 -0.46
C ARG A 88 9.18 2.45 -1.38
N TRP A 89 8.28 2.43 -2.36
CA TRP A 89 8.06 1.31 -3.28
C TRP A 89 9.31 0.93 -4.08
N SER A 90 10.13 1.89 -4.50
CA SER A 90 11.35 1.60 -5.26
C SER A 90 12.31 0.71 -4.47
N SER A 91 12.53 0.99 -3.18
CA SER A 91 13.40 0.17 -2.33
C SER A 91 12.81 -1.21 -2.02
N LEU A 92 11.48 -1.32 -1.95
CA LEU A 92 10.83 -2.62 -1.84
C LEU A 92 10.96 -3.43 -3.14
N PHE A 93 10.83 -2.81 -4.31
CA PHE A 93 11.02 -3.52 -5.57
C PHE A 93 12.47 -3.91 -5.83
N GLU A 94 13.44 -3.06 -5.47
CA GLU A 94 14.87 -3.40 -5.48
C GLU A 94 15.16 -4.66 -4.64
N LEU A 95 14.51 -4.78 -3.48
CA LEU A 95 14.61 -5.97 -2.64
C LEU A 95 14.03 -7.24 -3.30
N LEU A 96 12.96 -7.10 -4.07
CA LEU A 96 12.27 -8.23 -4.69
C LEU A 96 12.91 -8.67 -6.02
N GLU A 97 13.49 -7.73 -6.77
CA GLU A 97 14.10 -8.00 -8.08
C GLU A 97 15.40 -8.78 -7.96
N GLU A 98 16.20 -8.43 -6.95
CA GLU A 98 17.34 -9.23 -6.54
C GLU A 98 16.85 -10.46 -5.78
N LYS A 99 16.50 -11.55 -6.48
CA LYS A 99 15.97 -12.81 -5.90
C LYS A 99 16.73 -13.37 -4.69
N LYS A 100 17.97 -12.90 -4.45
CA LYS A 100 18.80 -13.26 -3.29
C LYS A 100 18.45 -12.48 -2.01
N ASN A 101 17.70 -11.39 -2.11
CA ASN A 101 17.44 -10.45 -1.03
C ASN A 101 16.10 -10.71 -0.35
N LEU A 102 15.04 -10.99 -1.11
CA LEU A 102 13.72 -11.29 -0.56
C LEU A 102 12.85 -12.08 -1.55
N ASP A 103 12.35 -13.25 -1.13
CA ASP A 103 11.29 -13.95 -1.88
C ASP A 103 9.94 -13.25 -1.65
N ILE A 104 9.17 -13.02 -2.71
CA ILE A 104 7.90 -12.29 -2.66
C ILE A 104 6.84 -12.93 -1.73
N ASN A 105 6.97 -14.23 -1.49
CA ASN A 105 6.10 -15.03 -0.62
C ASN A 105 6.77 -15.38 0.72
N THR A 106 7.86 -14.69 1.07
CA THR A 106 8.49 -14.82 2.40
C THR A 106 7.46 -14.54 3.48
N LYS A 107 7.42 -15.41 4.48
CA LYS A 107 6.55 -15.27 5.64
C LYS A 107 7.31 -14.61 6.78
N PHE A 108 6.79 -13.51 7.27
CA PHE A 108 7.32 -12.78 8.42
C PHE A 108 6.48 -13.07 9.65
N CYS A 109 7.13 -13.42 10.76
CA CYS A 109 6.46 -13.60 12.03
C CYS A 109 6.46 -12.27 12.81
N ALA A 110 5.28 -11.77 13.14
CA ALA A 110 5.08 -10.63 14.02
C ALA A 110 4.04 -11.00 15.08
N SER A 111 4.44 -10.92 16.35
CA SER A 111 3.57 -11.22 17.50
C SER A 111 2.91 -12.62 17.45
N GLY A 112 3.60 -13.61 16.86
CA GLY A 112 3.09 -14.98 16.72
C GLY A 112 2.19 -15.22 15.50
N LEU A 113 1.90 -14.19 14.71
CA LEU A 113 1.18 -14.29 13.44
C LEU A 113 2.16 -14.21 12.28
N TYR A 114 1.81 -14.87 11.17
CA TYR A 114 2.60 -14.85 9.95
C TYR A 114 1.94 -13.96 8.89
N PHE A 115 2.74 -13.14 8.22
CA PHE A 115 2.31 -12.26 7.14
C PHE A 115 3.25 -12.40 5.94
N THR A 116 2.75 -12.37 4.70
CA THR A 116 3.58 -12.08 3.52
C THR A 116 3.70 -10.58 3.29
N LEU A 117 4.58 -10.17 2.37
CA LEU A 117 4.67 -8.78 1.98
C LEU A 117 3.33 -8.25 1.43
N LEU A 118 2.60 -9.09 0.66
CA LEU A 118 1.30 -8.75 0.14
C LEU A 118 0.30 -8.47 1.28
N ASP A 119 0.30 -9.30 2.32
CA ASP A 119 -0.55 -9.15 3.50
C ASP A 119 -0.31 -7.82 4.21
N MET A 120 0.96 -7.43 4.39
CA MET A 120 1.34 -6.17 5.03
C MET A 120 0.87 -4.96 4.21
N VAL A 121 1.14 -4.96 2.90
CA VAL A 121 0.76 -3.87 1.98
C VAL A 121 -0.75 -3.66 1.97
N ILE A 122 -1.47 -4.78 1.94
CA ILE A 122 -2.91 -4.84 1.99
C ILE A 122 -3.45 -4.26 3.30
N HIS A 123 -2.92 -4.70 4.45
CA HIS A 123 -3.30 -4.20 5.78
C HIS A 123 -3.09 -2.67 5.90
N HIS A 124 -2.06 -2.12 5.26
CA HIS A 124 -1.82 -0.69 5.21
C HIS A 124 -2.63 0.07 4.13
N GLY A 125 -3.51 -0.60 3.39
CA GLY A 125 -4.40 0.03 2.40
C GLY A 125 -3.72 0.44 1.09
N HIS A 126 -2.54 -0.10 0.79
CA HIS A 126 -1.78 0.26 -0.42
C HIS A 126 -2.16 -0.63 -1.63
N HIS A 127 -3.41 -0.53 -2.05
CA HIS A 127 -4.02 -1.43 -3.03
C HIS A 127 -3.34 -1.45 -4.41
N THR A 128 -2.87 -0.31 -4.93
CA THR A 128 -2.13 -0.26 -6.21
C THR A 128 -0.84 -1.08 -6.15
N PHE A 129 -0.12 -1.02 -5.03
CA PHE A 129 1.08 -1.80 -4.83
C PHE A 129 0.75 -3.28 -4.58
N ALA A 130 -0.34 -3.58 -3.88
CA ALA A 130 -0.84 -4.95 -3.73
C ALA A 130 -1.12 -5.61 -5.08
N TYR A 131 -1.75 -4.88 -6.01
CA TYR A 131 -1.96 -5.35 -7.37
C TYR A 131 -0.64 -5.65 -8.09
N ALA A 132 0.33 -4.72 -8.03
CA ALA A 132 1.64 -4.93 -8.64
C ALA A 132 2.40 -6.14 -8.07
N LEU A 133 2.27 -6.40 -6.75
CA LEU A 133 2.84 -7.61 -6.13
C LEU A 133 2.15 -8.88 -6.62
N ARG A 134 0.81 -8.86 -6.78
CA ARG A 134 0.04 -10.01 -7.30
C ARG A 134 0.39 -10.35 -8.73
N GLU A 135 0.54 -9.36 -9.61
CA GLU A 135 1.04 -9.56 -10.98
C GLU A 135 2.42 -10.21 -11.01
N ARG A 136 3.23 -9.99 -9.97
CA ARG A 136 4.54 -10.63 -9.75
C ARG A 136 4.46 -11.98 -9.01
N GLY A 137 3.26 -12.52 -8.79
CA GLY A 137 3.03 -13.84 -8.18
C GLY A 137 3.00 -13.86 -6.65
N ALA A 138 2.81 -12.71 -6.00
CA ALA A 138 2.62 -12.65 -4.55
C ALA A 138 1.31 -13.32 -4.14
N LYS A 139 1.38 -14.12 -3.07
CA LYS A 139 0.26 -14.84 -2.48
C LYS A 139 0.01 -14.31 -1.07
N THR A 140 -1.26 -14.21 -0.73
CA THR A 140 -1.67 -13.96 0.66
C THR A 140 -1.61 -15.27 1.44
N ILE A 141 -1.21 -15.21 2.70
CA ILE A 141 -1.41 -16.32 3.65
C ILE A 141 -2.50 -16.01 4.67
N LEU A 142 -3.07 -14.81 4.59
CA LEU A 142 -4.14 -14.41 5.48
C LEU A 142 -5.43 -15.14 5.12
N GLU A 143 -6.01 -15.75 6.14
CA GLU A 143 -7.31 -16.42 6.08
C GLU A 143 -8.43 -15.43 5.70
N LEU A 144 -9.56 -15.98 5.26
CA LEU A 144 -10.79 -15.30 4.80
C LEU A 144 -11.15 -14.00 5.54
N GLY A 145 -10.85 -13.89 6.83
CA GLY A 145 -11.19 -12.76 7.69
C GLY A 145 -10.61 -11.42 7.23
N ILE A 146 -9.33 -11.37 6.83
CA ILE A 146 -8.71 -10.09 6.42
C ILE A 146 -9.13 -9.70 5.01
N VAL A 147 -9.30 -10.68 4.12
CA VAL A 147 -9.89 -10.46 2.79
C VAL A 147 -11.28 -9.85 2.90
N SER A 148 -12.11 -10.36 3.81
CA SER A 148 -13.43 -9.80 4.10
C SER A 148 -13.31 -8.36 4.61
N GLU A 149 -12.42 -8.09 5.56
CA GLU A 149 -12.22 -6.74 6.10
C GLU A 149 -11.81 -5.73 5.02
N LEU A 150 -10.91 -6.09 4.12
CA LEU A 150 -10.47 -5.21 3.03
C LEU A 150 -11.56 -4.96 2.00
N LEU A 151 -12.34 -6.00 1.69
CA LEU A 151 -13.46 -5.91 0.76
C LEU A 151 -14.46 -4.86 1.28
N PHE A 152 -14.79 -4.90 2.57
CA PHE A 152 -15.72 -3.96 3.18
C PHE A 152 -15.10 -2.59 3.46
N GLN A 153 -13.82 -2.48 3.83
CA GLN A 153 -13.15 -1.18 3.93
C GLN A 153 -13.06 -0.45 2.57
N ALA A 154 -12.82 -1.19 1.48
CA ALA A 154 -12.83 -0.62 0.13
C ALA A 154 -14.23 -0.18 -0.28
N ALA A 155 -15.26 -0.99 0.04
CA ALA A 155 -16.66 -0.67 -0.21
C ALA A 155 -17.08 0.57 0.57
N GLU A 156 -16.81 0.64 1.88
CA GLU A 156 -17.10 1.78 2.77
C GLU A 156 -16.51 3.09 2.24
N LYS A 157 -15.27 3.06 1.72
CA LYS A 157 -14.58 4.23 1.16
C LYS A 157 -14.98 4.55 -0.29
N GLY A 158 -15.91 3.80 -0.88
CA GLY A 158 -16.36 3.95 -2.26
C GLY A 158 -15.28 3.64 -3.32
N GLN A 159 -14.27 2.86 -2.96
CA GLN A 159 -13.18 2.47 -3.85
C GLN A 159 -13.57 1.26 -4.70
N TRP A 160 -14.62 1.40 -5.52
CA TRP A 160 -15.24 0.29 -6.25
C TRP A 160 -14.31 -0.46 -7.20
N ASN A 161 -13.30 0.21 -7.78
CA ASN A 161 -12.26 -0.48 -8.56
C ASN A 161 -11.49 -1.53 -7.73
N ASN A 162 -11.25 -1.25 -6.44
CA ASN A 162 -10.59 -2.18 -5.54
C ASN A 162 -11.53 -3.33 -5.14
N VAL A 163 -12.81 -3.03 -4.91
CA VAL A 163 -13.84 -4.06 -4.67
C VAL A 163 -13.87 -5.05 -5.84
N TYR A 164 -13.94 -4.56 -7.08
CA TYR A 164 -13.95 -5.43 -8.26
C TYR A 164 -12.66 -6.22 -8.43
N ALA A 165 -11.50 -5.63 -8.11
CA ALA A 165 -10.23 -6.34 -8.15
C ALA A 165 -10.24 -7.54 -7.19
N ILE A 166 -10.79 -7.39 -5.98
CA ILE A 166 -10.93 -8.47 -4.99
C ILE A 166 -11.93 -9.53 -5.47
N LEU A 167 -13.08 -9.12 -6.01
CA LEU A 167 -14.11 -10.05 -6.51
C LEU A 167 -13.67 -10.82 -7.77
N ASN A 168 -12.80 -10.24 -8.60
CA ASN A 168 -12.25 -10.93 -9.77
C ASN A 168 -11.36 -12.12 -9.39
N GLU A 169 -10.77 -12.10 -8.20
CA GLU A 169 -9.98 -13.23 -7.70
C GLU A 169 -10.86 -14.38 -7.21
N ASP A 170 -12.02 -14.03 -6.67
CA ASP A 170 -12.94 -14.98 -6.07
C ASP A 170 -14.34 -14.36 -6.03
N LYS A 171 -15.13 -14.70 -7.04
CA LYS A 171 -16.49 -14.19 -7.18
C LYS A 171 -17.42 -14.65 -6.06
N SER A 172 -17.09 -15.73 -5.35
CA SER A 172 -17.91 -16.25 -4.24
C SER A 172 -17.98 -15.28 -3.05
N ARG A 173 -17.16 -14.23 -3.05
CA ARG A 173 -17.10 -13.21 -2.01
C ARG A 173 -18.13 -12.08 -2.16
N VAL A 174 -18.87 -12.05 -3.27
CA VAL A 174 -19.81 -10.96 -3.56
C VAL A 174 -20.88 -10.81 -2.48
N ASP A 175 -21.33 -11.94 -1.92
CA ASP A 175 -22.36 -12.01 -0.87
C ASP A 175 -21.76 -12.26 0.51
N PHE A 176 -20.46 -11.95 0.69
CA PHE A 176 -19.92 -11.93 2.04
C PHE A 176 -20.67 -10.92 2.89
N VAL A 177 -20.68 -11.21 4.18
CA VAL A 177 -21.32 -10.41 5.20
C VAL A 177 -20.25 -9.70 6.00
N ASP A 178 -20.36 -8.38 6.11
CA ASP A 178 -19.48 -7.54 6.90
C ASP A 178 -19.68 -7.86 8.39
N LYS A 179 -18.70 -8.56 8.96
CA LYS A 179 -18.67 -8.91 10.38
C LYS A 179 -18.01 -7.82 11.24
N SER A 180 -17.59 -6.71 10.64
CA SER A 180 -16.99 -5.58 11.35
C SER A 180 -18.05 -4.72 12.05
N VAL A 181 -17.71 -3.46 12.33
CA VAL A 181 -18.49 -2.52 13.16
C VAL A 181 -19.93 -2.36 12.64
N ASN A 182 -20.14 -2.41 11.31
CA ASN A 182 -21.47 -2.40 10.67
C ASN A 182 -22.02 -3.82 10.47
N LYS A 183 -22.35 -4.44 11.60
CA LYS A 183 -22.77 -5.85 11.77
C LYS A 183 -23.80 -6.29 10.73
N GLY A 184 -23.35 -6.97 9.68
CA GLY A 184 -24.17 -7.75 8.78
C GLY A 184 -24.25 -7.24 7.34
N TRP A 185 -23.68 -6.09 7.02
CA TRP A 185 -23.91 -5.53 5.67
C TRP A 185 -23.22 -6.31 4.55
N VAL A 186 -23.84 -6.36 3.39
CA VAL A 186 -23.25 -6.86 2.15
C VAL A 186 -22.90 -5.70 1.20
N LEU A 187 -22.16 -5.98 0.14
CA LEU A 187 -21.66 -4.96 -0.79
C LEU A 187 -22.77 -4.10 -1.41
N LEU A 188 -23.96 -4.68 -1.65
CA LEU A 188 -25.11 -3.95 -2.20
C LEU A 188 -25.57 -2.81 -1.29
N GLN A 189 -25.52 -2.99 0.04
CA GLN A 189 -25.92 -1.95 1.00
C GLN A 189 -24.94 -0.77 0.99
N TYR A 190 -23.63 -1.06 0.92
CA TYR A 190 -22.60 -0.03 0.75
C TYR A 190 -22.76 0.75 -0.56
N ALA A 191 -23.03 0.06 -1.66
CA ALA A 191 -23.26 0.70 -2.96
C ALA A 191 -24.51 1.59 -2.96
N TYR A 192 -25.58 1.14 -2.30
CA TYR A 192 -26.82 1.90 -2.17
C TYR A 192 -26.66 3.14 -1.29
N GLN A 193 -26.00 3.00 -0.13
CA GLN A 193 -25.73 4.12 0.76
C GLN A 193 -24.99 5.26 0.04
N GLN A 194 -24.04 4.89 -0.82
CA GLN A 194 -23.26 5.85 -1.63
C GLN A 194 -23.97 6.30 -2.90
N ARG A 195 -25.17 5.77 -3.17
CA ARG A 195 -25.95 5.98 -4.40
C ARG A 195 -25.16 5.66 -5.67
N HIS A 196 -24.30 4.65 -5.60
CA HIS A 196 -23.43 4.26 -6.70
C HIS A 196 -24.14 3.24 -7.61
N GLY A 197 -25.08 3.72 -8.44
CA GLY A 197 -25.90 2.86 -9.32
C GLY A 197 -25.10 1.94 -10.24
N GLU A 198 -23.98 2.41 -10.80
CA GLU A 198 -23.09 1.56 -11.59
C GLU A 198 -22.52 0.39 -10.78
N ALA A 199 -22.26 0.60 -9.48
CA ALA A 199 -21.73 -0.44 -8.62
C ALA A 199 -22.78 -1.49 -8.28
N ILE A 200 -24.00 -1.06 -7.97
CA ILE A 200 -25.13 -1.98 -7.80
C ILE A 200 -25.34 -2.81 -9.06
N SER A 201 -25.45 -2.17 -10.23
CA SER A 201 -25.62 -2.90 -11.49
C SER A 201 -24.48 -3.87 -11.74
N LYS A 202 -23.23 -3.47 -11.50
CA LYS A 202 -22.08 -4.36 -11.74
C LYS A 202 -22.03 -5.52 -10.74
N LEU A 203 -22.33 -5.31 -9.46
CA LEU A 203 -22.41 -6.37 -8.46
C LEU A 203 -23.47 -7.42 -8.84
N VAL A 204 -24.67 -6.97 -9.22
CA VAL A 204 -25.77 -7.89 -9.59
C VAL A 204 -25.52 -8.54 -10.96
N ASP A 205 -25.26 -7.75 -12.00
CA ASP A 205 -25.22 -8.24 -13.38
C ASP A 205 -23.94 -9.04 -13.69
N HIS A 206 -22.80 -8.68 -13.08
CA HIS A 206 -21.50 -9.27 -13.42
C HIS A 206 -20.98 -10.25 -12.36
N TYR A 207 -21.25 -9.96 -11.08
CA TYR A 207 -20.81 -10.79 -9.96
C TYR A 207 -21.93 -11.66 -9.39
N SER A 208 -23.18 -11.51 -9.87
CA SER A 208 -24.34 -12.29 -9.43
C SER A 208 -24.64 -12.12 -7.94
N ALA A 209 -24.45 -10.90 -7.41
CA ALA A 209 -24.83 -10.56 -6.05
C ALA A 209 -26.31 -10.89 -5.78
N SER A 210 -26.57 -11.55 -4.65
CA SER A 210 -27.91 -11.93 -4.22
C SER A 210 -28.58 -10.80 -3.44
N PHE A 211 -29.87 -10.57 -3.70
CA PHE A 211 -30.70 -9.73 -2.85
C PHE A 211 -31.16 -10.45 -1.58
N ASP A 212 -31.13 -11.79 -1.56
CA ASP A 212 -31.57 -12.60 -0.41
C ASP A 212 -30.61 -12.47 0.79
N GLU A 213 -29.35 -12.14 0.51
CA GLU A 213 -28.28 -11.98 1.51
C GLU A 213 -28.23 -10.56 2.09
N LEU A 214 -29.16 -9.68 1.70
CA LEU A 214 -29.32 -8.38 2.32
C LEU A 214 -29.70 -8.59 3.79
N TYR A 215 -28.72 -8.43 4.69
CA TYR A 215 -28.97 -8.46 6.12
C TYR A 215 -29.76 -7.22 6.51
N THR A 216 -31.08 -7.32 6.45
CA THR A 216 -31.98 -6.32 6.98
C THR A 216 -33.12 -7.03 7.73
N SER A 217 -33.34 -6.63 8.97
CA SER A 217 -34.66 -6.79 9.61
C SER A 217 -35.69 -5.83 9.01
N ASP A 218 -35.28 -5.02 8.03
CA ASP A 218 -36.03 -3.93 7.44
C ASP A 218 -36.28 -4.22 5.95
N LYS A 219 -37.48 -4.74 5.68
CA LYS A 219 -37.98 -5.01 4.32
C LYS A 219 -37.97 -3.75 3.45
N ILE A 220 -38.10 -2.57 4.03
CA ILE A 220 -38.14 -1.31 3.29
C ILE A 220 -36.80 -1.03 2.63
N LEU A 221 -35.68 -1.23 3.34
CA LEU A 221 -34.34 -1.04 2.77
C LEU A 221 -34.07 -2.04 1.63
N HIS A 222 -34.51 -3.29 1.79
CA HIS A 222 -34.41 -4.30 0.73
C HIS A 222 -35.15 -3.85 -0.53
N ASP A 223 -36.41 -3.42 -0.40
CA ASP A 223 -37.22 -2.97 -1.53
C ASP A 223 -36.62 -1.71 -2.18
N CYS A 224 -36.09 -0.76 -1.40
CA CYS A 224 -35.39 0.41 -1.93
C CYS A 224 -34.13 0.06 -2.75
N ILE A 225 -33.34 -0.92 -2.31
CA ILE A 225 -32.14 -1.34 -3.05
C ILE A 225 -32.53 -1.97 -4.40
N ILE A 226 -33.61 -2.76 -4.43
CA ILE A 226 -34.15 -3.34 -5.67
C ILE A 226 -34.66 -2.24 -6.59
N ASP A 227 -35.48 -1.32 -6.10
CA ASP A 227 -36.02 -0.21 -6.89
C ASP A 227 -34.88 0.65 -7.47
N PHE A 228 -33.84 0.91 -6.68
CA PHE A 228 -32.66 1.64 -7.13
C PHE A 228 -31.86 0.90 -8.22
N TYR A 229 -31.74 -0.43 -8.12
CA TYR A 229 -31.13 -1.27 -9.15
C TYR A 229 -31.94 -1.28 -10.46
N GLU A 230 -33.27 -1.44 -10.37
CA GLU A 230 -34.13 -1.42 -11.56
C GLU A 230 -34.08 -0.03 -12.23
N ALA A 231 -34.07 1.03 -11.43
CA ALA A 231 -33.89 2.38 -11.95
C ALA A 231 -32.51 2.58 -12.62
N SER A 232 -31.43 1.99 -12.08
CA SER A 232 -30.08 2.13 -12.64
C SER A 232 -29.87 1.38 -13.97
N LYS A 233 -30.67 0.35 -14.28
CA LYS A 233 -30.68 -0.32 -15.59
C LYS A 233 -31.15 0.59 -16.71
N HIS A 234 -32.07 1.50 -16.43
CA HIS A 234 -32.63 2.41 -17.42
C HIS A 234 -31.69 3.63 -17.59
N ARG A 235 -30.61 3.43 -18.37
CA ARG A 235 -29.60 4.47 -18.66
C ARG A 235 -30.25 5.80 -19.05
N GLY A 236 -29.98 6.86 -18.28
CA GLY A 236 -30.16 8.26 -18.72
C GLY A 236 -31.23 9.09 -18.01
N GLN A 237 -31.88 8.58 -16.97
CA GLN A 237 -32.72 9.43 -16.11
C GLN A 237 -32.19 9.47 -14.67
N PRO A 238 -32.16 10.64 -14.03
CA PRO A 238 -31.88 10.73 -12.61
C PRO A 238 -32.96 9.96 -11.86
N VAL A 239 -32.55 8.99 -11.05
CA VAL A 239 -33.45 8.23 -10.17
C VAL A 239 -34.20 9.24 -9.29
N PRO A 240 -35.53 9.32 -9.35
CA PRO A 240 -36.29 10.19 -8.47
C PRO A 240 -36.06 9.75 -7.04
N LEU A 241 -35.66 10.70 -6.19
CA LEU A 241 -35.64 10.46 -4.75
C LEU A 241 -37.07 10.22 -4.29
N LEU A 242 -37.35 9.01 -3.82
CA LEU A 242 -38.59 8.75 -3.12
C LEU A 242 -38.51 9.42 -1.75
N ASP A 243 -39.56 10.13 -1.31
CA ASP A 243 -39.53 10.94 -0.08
C ASP A 243 -39.13 10.13 1.18
N HIS A 244 -39.37 8.82 1.17
CA HIS A 244 -39.00 7.88 2.22
C HIS A 244 -37.53 7.42 2.16
N GLU A 245 -36.85 7.51 1.01
CA GLU A 245 -35.42 7.22 0.89
C GLU A 245 -34.57 8.24 1.64
N CYS A 246 -35.01 9.50 1.73
CA CYS A 246 -34.30 10.53 2.48
C CYS A 246 -34.25 10.22 3.98
N ASP A 247 -35.34 9.74 4.57
CA ASP A 247 -35.40 9.38 5.99
C ASP A 247 -34.61 8.09 6.28
N ILE A 248 -34.64 7.11 5.37
CA ILE A 248 -33.83 5.88 5.49
C ILE A 248 -32.35 6.21 5.36
N ILE A 249 -31.94 6.96 4.34
CA ILE A 249 -30.52 7.33 4.14
C ILE A 249 -30.02 8.22 5.28
N LYS A 250 -30.86 9.12 5.80
CA LYS A 250 -30.54 9.92 6.98
C LYS A 250 -30.43 9.05 8.22
N SER A 251 -31.32 8.09 8.44
CA SER A 251 -31.24 7.13 9.54
C SER A 251 -30.00 6.22 9.43
N LEU A 252 -29.66 5.76 8.22
CA LEU A 252 -28.44 5.00 7.94
C LEU A 252 -27.18 5.84 8.20
N SER A 253 -27.20 7.12 7.84
CA SER A 253 -26.11 8.06 8.10
C SER A 253 -26.00 8.41 9.59
N GLU A 254 -27.12 8.59 10.30
CA GLU A 254 -27.17 8.89 11.73
C GLU A 254 -26.77 7.69 12.60
N MET A 255 -27.09 6.46 12.17
CA MET A 255 -26.56 5.23 12.78
C MET A 255 -25.04 5.15 12.74
N MET A 256 -24.40 5.73 11.72
CA MET A 256 -22.93 5.79 11.61
C MET A 256 -22.32 6.97 12.37
N ILE A 257 -23.02 8.10 12.48
CA ILE A 257 -22.51 9.30 13.17
C ILE A 257 -22.60 9.16 14.71
N HIS A 258 -23.51 8.34 15.23
CA HIS A 258 -23.73 8.21 16.68
C HIS A 258 -22.78 7.27 17.45
N GLU A 259 -21.82 6.60 16.80
CA GLU A 259 -20.83 5.78 17.51
C GLU A 259 -19.47 6.47 17.77
N ASP A 260 -19.23 7.66 17.21
CA ASP A 260 -18.02 8.46 17.53
C ASP A 260 -18.12 9.19 18.90
N GLU A 261 -19.29 9.17 19.57
CA GLU A 261 -19.53 9.89 20.84
C GLU A 261 -19.88 9.02 22.06
N LYS A 262 -19.55 7.72 22.07
CA LYS A 262 -19.55 6.95 23.34
C LYS A 262 -18.18 6.39 23.69
N PRO A 263 -17.59 6.79 24.85
CA PRO A 263 -16.35 6.22 25.33
C PRO A 263 -16.63 4.81 25.85
N ASN A 264 -16.41 3.78 25.04
CA ASN A 264 -16.50 2.41 25.50
C ASN A 264 -15.24 2.04 26.30
N ALA A 265 -15.34 2.33 27.60
CA ALA A 265 -14.84 1.43 28.61
C ALA A 265 -15.52 0.05 28.44
N LEU A 266 -14.72 -0.94 28.00
CA LEU A 266 -14.65 -2.34 28.50
C LEU A 266 -14.18 -3.30 27.40
N LEU A 267 -12.89 -3.26 27.11
CA LEU A 267 -12.08 -4.46 27.29
C LEU A 267 -11.05 -4.13 28.37
N SER A 268 -11.30 -4.63 29.58
CA SER A 268 -10.31 -4.73 30.63
C SER A 268 -9.23 -5.73 30.20
N LEU A 269 -8.28 -5.26 29.40
CA LEU A 269 -6.91 -5.78 29.34
C LEU A 269 -6.01 -4.81 30.10
N SER A 270 -6.39 -4.49 31.34
CA SER A 270 -5.47 -3.97 32.34
C SER A 270 -4.56 -5.12 32.76
N ASN A 271 -3.56 -5.43 31.93
CA ASN A 271 -2.26 -6.06 32.26
C ASN A 271 -1.44 -6.37 31.00
N VAL A 272 -1.35 -5.46 30.04
CA VAL A 272 -0.21 -5.43 29.10
C VAL A 272 0.20 -3.98 28.85
N THR A 273 1.48 -3.72 29.11
CA THR A 273 2.30 -2.49 29.03
C THR A 273 2.04 -1.65 27.75
N PRO A 274 2.16 -0.31 27.78
CA PRO A 274 1.69 0.56 26.69
C PRO A 274 2.61 0.51 25.48
N LEU A 275 2.08 0.18 24.30
CA LEU A 275 2.73 0.45 23.01
C LEU A 275 2.35 1.86 22.55
N LEU A 276 3.40 2.66 22.45
CA LEU A 276 3.43 4.09 22.17
C LEU A 276 2.78 4.45 20.83
N ARG A 277 1.98 5.52 20.85
CA ARG A 277 1.63 6.31 19.65
C ARG A 277 2.92 6.79 18.96
N PRO A 278 3.01 6.81 17.62
CA PRO A 278 4.14 7.44 16.94
C PRO A 278 4.11 8.96 17.16
N ILE A 279 4.98 9.45 18.05
CA ILE A 279 5.36 10.86 18.10
C ILE A 279 6.33 11.10 16.94
N GLY A 280 5.91 11.89 15.95
CA GLY A 280 6.77 12.25 14.83
C GLY A 280 6.14 13.17 13.78
N TYR A 281 4.81 13.27 13.70
CA TYR A 281 4.14 14.02 12.64
C TYR A 281 4.34 15.56 12.72
N GLU A 282 4.58 16.12 13.92
CA GLU A 282 4.62 17.58 14.08
C GLU A 282 5.97 18.26 13.77
N ARG A 283 7.06 17.51 13.54
CA ARG A 283 8.37 18.12 13.20
C ARG A 283 8.68 18.19 11.72
N ALA A 284 8.00 17.42 10.86
CA ALA A 284 8.26 17.43 9.42
C ALA A 284 7.65 18.62 8.67
N LEU A 285 6.66 19.32 9.26
CA LEU A 285 6.02 20.49 8.64
C LEU A 285 6.74 21.82 8.87
N LYS A 286 7.76 21.88 9.75
CA LYS A 286 8.46 23.13 10.10
C LYS A 286 9.80 23.37 9.38
N SER A 287 10.20 22.50 8.44
CA SER A 287 11.50 22.61 7.77
C SER A 287 11.48 22.51 6.24
N ALA A 288 10.33 22.64 5.58
CA ALA A 288 10.30 22.73 4.12
C ALA A 288 10.53 24.19 3.66
N PRO A 289 11.58 24.49 2.88
CA PRO A 289 11.69 25.78 2.22
C PRO A 289 10.63 25.90 1.11
N SER A 290 10.01 27.06 1.03
CA SER A 290 9.06 27.42 -0.02
C SER A 290 9.76 27.40 -1.39
N ILE A 291 9.44 26.40 -2.21
CA ILE A 291 9.84 26.39 -3.63
C ILE A 291 8.67 26.94 -4.44
N LYS A 292 8.75 28.24 -4.75
CA LYS A 292 8.14 28.82 -5.95
C LYS A 292 9.10 28.60 -7.11
N ALA A 293 8.65 27.94 -8.18
CA ALA A 293 9.00 28.20 -9.59
C ALA A 293 8.55 27.00 -10.45
N GLN A 294 7.59 27.22 -11.34
CA GLN A 294 7.78 27.36 -12.80
C GLN A 294 7.51 26.04 -13.55
N ILE A 295 6.33 25.98 -14.13
CA ILE A 295 5.91 25.00 -15.15
C ILE A 295 6.52 25.49 -16.48
N PRO A 296 7.29 24.66 -17.21
CA PRO A 296 7.54 24.91 -18.63
C PRO A 296 6.46 24.21 -19.46
N ASP A 297 5.80 25.00 -20.30
CA ASP A 297 5.04 24.53 -21.45
C ASP A 297 5.93 23.67 -22.36
N ALA A 298 5.43 22.50 -22.75
CA ALA A 298 5.92 21.79 -23.93
C ALA A 298 4.77 21.05 -24.61
N GLN A 299 4.35 21.65 -25.72
CA GLN A 299 3.49 21.09 -26.76
C GLN A 299 4.07 19.77 -27.27
N TYR A 300 3.22 18.76 -27.45
CA TYR A 300 3.53 17.65 -28.37
C TYR A 300 2.57 17.74 -29.54
N GLU A 301 3.08 18.31 -30.63
CA GLU A 301 2.53 18.18 -31.96
C GLU A 301 2.67 16.74 -32.47
N THR A 302 1.62 16.37 -33.18
CA THR A 302 1.42 15.26 -34.10
C THR A 302 2.55 15.04 -35.11
N GLY A 303 2.77 13.77 -35.48
CA GLY A 303 2.95 13.41 -36.90
C GLY A 303 4.18 12.57 -37.28
N LEU A 304 3.91 11.28 -37.57
CA LEU A 304 4.44 10.44 -38.67
C LEU A 304 5.96 10.40 -38.94
N HIS A 305 6.60 9.22 -38.96
CA HIS A 305 6.70 8.29 -40.12
C HIS A 305 7.68 7.15 -39.71
N LEU A 306 7.78 5.94 -40.29
CA LEU A 306 7.09 5.20 -41.35
C LEU A 306 7.55 3.73 -41.30
N LEU A 307 6.71 2.87 -41.85
CA LEU A 307 6.98 1.52 -42.29
C LEU A 307 8.09 1.45 -43.36
N HIS A 308 8.84 0.35 -43.29
CA HIS A 308 9.67 -0.21 -44.36
C HIS A 308 8.90 -0.39 -45.68
N LYS A 309 9.55 -0.11 -46.82
CA LYS A 309 9.75 -1.05 -47.95
C LYS A 309 10.57 -0.44 -49.12
N ASP A 310 11.49 -1.30 -49.60
CA ASP A 310 11.94 -1.53 -50.98
C ASP A 310 12.78 -0.48 -51.78
N PHE A 311 14.01 -0.94 -52.13
CA PHE A 311 14.87 -0.57 -53.28
C PHE A 311 14.18 -0.96 -54.63
N PRO A 312 14.66 -0.61 -55.87
CA PRO A 312 16.06 -0.29 -56.24
C PRO A 312 16.31 0.79 -57.32
N GLY A 313 17.60 1.12 -57.52
CA GLY A 313 18.18 1.39 -58.85
C GLY A 313 18.69 2.81 -59.11
N GLY A 314 19.93 2.92 -59.63
CA GLY A 314 20.38 4.12 -60.33
C GLY A 314 21.84 4.50 -60.13
N THR A 315 22.68 4.08 -61.07
CA THR A 315 24.13 4.30 -61.24
C THR A 315 24.57 5.75 -61.53
N THR A 316 25.91 5.93 -61.58
CA THR A 316 26.73 7.01 -62.21
C THR A 316 26.81 8.35 -61.47
N SER A 317 27.92 9.10 -61.36
CA SER A 317 29.38 8.95 -61.55
C SER A 317 29.96 10.38 -61.52
N ILE A 318 31.11 10.56 -60.85
CA ILE A 318 32.20 11.52 -61.15
C ILE A 318 31.87 13.04 -61.03
N ILE A 319 32.66 13.79 -60.23
CA ILE A 319 33.64 14.81 -60.66
C ILE A 319 34.30 15.43 -59.42
N ARG A 320 35.64 15.53 -59.50
CA ARG A 320 36.56 16.27 -58.63
C ARG A 320 36.32 17.79 -58.70
N SER A 321 36.60 18.50 -57.61
CA SER A 321 37.63 19.55 -57.63
C SER A 321 37.99 20.01 -56.21
N ARG A 322 39.30 20.13 -56.01
CA ARG A 322 39.94 20.92 -54.96
C ARG A 322 39.81 22.40 -55.30
N SER A 323 39.78 23.25 -54.28
CA SER A 323 40.59 24.48 -54.29
C SER A 323 40.78 25.01 -52.87
N SER A 324 42.06 25.16 -52.52
CA SER A 324 42.69 26.06 -51.53
C SER A 324 42.24 26.02 -50.09
#